data_AF-A0A8N4QA26-F1
#
_entry.id   AF-A0A8N4QA26-F1
#
_cell.length_a   1.000
_cell.length_b   1.000
_cell.length_c   1.000
_cell.angle_alpha   90.00
_cell.angle_beta   90.00
_cell.angle_gamma   90.00
#
_symmetry.space_group_name_H-M   'P 1'
#
loop_
_entity.id
_entity.type
_entity.pdbx_description
1 polymer ?
#
loop_
_entity_poly.entity_id
_entity_poly.type
_entity_poly.pdbx_seq_one_letter_code
_entity_poly.pdbx_strand_id
1 'polypeptide(L)'
;FSFDVRGRAFEKALYWSDTNSFGPRAYFITNQQPAKLTVENVQLDDEGVYRCRVDFQNSPTRNHRINLTVTVPPHQIMVYDASGRDVAGAVGPLLEGDNIVLTCEVRGGRPDPIVNWFNGTQKLNTGDGESMGRHVTTNRLEVLNIPRTALNITYRCRAFNTKLVPPIERSIRIEMLLSPTSVNLTNKLKVFSSGTQYNLTCVVAGSVPDTEIRWTQNNRPFKRGTLTTTQSNGRVFSTLSFHPQPEDDGTLLKCAGSNPRLPISALEDSISLNVILQ
;
A
#
# COMPACT_ATOMS: atom_id res chain seq x y z
N PHE A 1 -24.50 24.93 -32.93
CA PHE A 1 -23.25 25.14 -33.67
C PHE A 1 -23.49 24.85 -35.15
N SER A 2 -22.99 25.69 -36.04
CA SER A 2 -23.02 25.51 -37.50
C SER A 2 -21.66 25.85 -38.11
N PHE A 3 -21.30 25.14 -39.18
CA PHE A 3 -20.08 25.36 -39.96
C PHE A 3 -20.44 25.25 -41.44
N ASP A 4 -20.33 26.34 -42.18
CA ASP A 4 -20.81 26.48 -43.57
C ASP A 4 -19.68 26.88 -44.52
N VAL A 5 -19.41 25.98 -45.47
CA VAL A 5 -18.39 26.12 -46.53
C VAL A 5 -18.99 26.24 -47.93
N ARG A 6 -20.31 26.43 -48.06
CA ARG A 6 -20.95 26.54 -49.38
C ARG A 6 -20.40 27.74 -50.14
N GLY A 7 -19.83 27.48 -51.32
CA GLY A 7 -19.20 28.50 -52.17
C GLY A 7 -17.92 29.12 -51.59
N ARG A 8 -17.30 28.48 -50.59
CA ARG A 8 -16.10 29.00 -49.89
C ARG A 8 -15.05 27.91 -49.70
N ALA A 9 -13.79 28.32 -49.61
CA ALA A 9 -12.72 27.45 -49.10
C ALA A 9 -12.92 27.18 -47.60
N PHE A 10 -12.39 26.07 -47.10
CA PHE A 10 -12.55 25.67 -45.69
C PHE A 10 -11.97 26.70 -44.71
N GLU A 11 -10.90 27.43 -45.06
CA GLU A 11 -10.33 28.47 -44.17
C GLU A 11 -11.24 29.70 -44.04
N LYS A 12 -12.21 29.85 -44.95
CA LYS A 12 -13.18 30.96 -44.99
C LYS A 12 -14.58 30.50 -44.59
N ALA A 13 -14.69 29.38 -43.89
CA ALA A 13 -15.97 28.86 -43.41
C ALA A 13 -16.66 29.89 -42.50
N LEU A 14 -17.96 30.07 -42.70
CA LEU A 14 -18.78 30.79 -41.72
C LEU A 14 -19.17 29.82 -40.62
N TYR A 15 -18.91 30.19 -39.37
CA TYR A 15 -19.32 29.39 -38.22
C TYR A 15 -20.15 30.22 -37.25
N TRP A 16 -21.01 29.55 -36.52
CA TRP A 16 -21.83 30.15 -35.47
C TRP A 16 -22.08 29.14 -34.36
N SER A 17 -22.07 29.61 -33.13
CA SER A 17 -22.36 28.83 -31.93
C SER A 17 -23.32 29.64 -31.06
N ASP A 18 -24.39 29.00 -30.60
CA ASP A 18 -25.37 29.65 -29.73
C ASP A 18 -24.72 29.97 -28.38
N THR A 19 -24.77 31.24 -27.95
CA THR A 19 -24.19 31.73 -26.69
C THR A 19 -24.84 31.11 -25.47
N ASN A 20 -26.10 30.67 -25.55
CA ASN A 20 -26.82 30.01 -24.47
C ASN A 20 -26.54 28.50 -24.41
N SER A 21 -25.82 27.94 -25.39
CA SER A 21 -25.41 26.54 -25.42
C SER A 21 -23.89 26.43 -25.23
N PHE A 22 -23.14 26.16 -26.31
CA PHE A 22 -21.68 26.03 -26.23
C PHE A 22 -20.96 27.38 -26.28
N GLY A 23 -21.57 28.40 -26.89
CA GLY A 23 -20.93 29.69 -27.11
C GLY A 23 -19.52 29.54 -27.70
N PRO A 24 -18.50 30.23 -27.13
CA PRO A 24 -17.13 30.18 -27.64
C PRO A 24 -16.41 28.85 -27.36
N ARG A 25 -16.98 27.96 -26.55
CA ARG A 25 -16.33 26.68 -26.16
C ARG A 25 -16.33 25.64 -27.29
N ALA A 26 -17.16 25.82 -28.32
CA ALA A 26 -17.26 24.88 -29.43
C ALA A 26 -16.58 25.39 -30.69
N TYR A 27 -15.77 24.54 -31.32
CA TYR A 27 -15.10 24.83 -32.58
C TYR A 27 -14.92 23.56 -33.42
N PHE A 28 -14.87 23.74 -34.74
CA PHE A 28 -14.81 22.64 -35.69
C PHE A 28 -13.40 22.46 -36.25
N ILE A 29 -12.86 21.25 -36.15
CA ILE A 29 -11.52 20.88 -36.60
C ILE A 29 -11.65 20.14 -37.93
N THR A 30 -11.18 20.77 -39.01
CA THR A 30 -11.30 20.28 -40.39
C THR A 30 -10.07 19.53 -40.89
N ASN A 31 -8.91 19.72 -40.26
CA ASN A 31 -7.63 19.11 -40.66
C ASN A 31 -7.44 17.66 -40.17
N GLN A 32 -8.45 17.08 -39.48
CA GLN A 32 -8.45 15.69 -39.04
C GLN A 32 -9.39 14.85 -39.91
N GLN A 33 -9.08 13.56 -40.09
CA GLN A 33 -9.98 12.60 -40.74
C GLN A 33 -10.39 11.51 -39.75
N PRO A 34 -11.67 11.45 -39.33
CA PRO A 34 -12.77 12.36 -39.70
C PRO A 34 -12.62 13.75 -39.05
N ALA A 35 -13.23 14.76 -39.67
CA ALA A 35 -13.36 16.09 -39.08
C ALA A 35 -14.24 16.01 -37.83
N LYS A 36 -13.98 16.86 -36.83
CA LYS A 36 -14.64 16.76 -35.52
C LYS A 36 -15.05 18.12 -34.96
N LEU A 37 -16.18 18.12 -34.26
CA LEU A 37 -16.59 19.22 -33.38
C LEU A 37 -15.94 18.99 -32.02
N THR A 38 -15.16 19.95 -31.55
CA THR A 38 -14.59 19.95 -30.20
C THR A 38 -15.38 20.91 -29.33
N VAL A 39 -15.64 20.51 -28.08
CA VAL A 39 -16.23 21.35 -27.04
C VAL A 39 -15.26 21.36 -25.85
N GLU A 40 -14.77 22.54 -25.50
CA GLU A 40 -13.91 22.74 -24.33
C GLU A 40 -14.72 22.99 -23.05
N ASN A 41 -14.11 22.70 -21.90
CA ASN A 41 -14.71 22.95 -20.58
C ASN A 41 -16.17 22.44 -20.50
N VAL A 42 -16.36 21.15 -20.75
CA VAL A 42 -17.67 20.48 -20.75
C VAL A 42 -18.34 20.64 -19.38
N GLN A 43 -19.61 21.04 -19.39
CA GLN A 43 -20.44 21.24 -18.21
C GLN A 43 -21.48 20.13 -18.09
N LEU A 44 -22.09 19.96 -16.91
CA LEU A 44 -23.14 18.95 -16.70
C LEU A 44 -24.36 19.18 -17.60
N ASP A 45 -24.72 20.44 -17.84
CA ASP A 45 -25.86 20.80 -18.68
C ASP A 45 -25.60 20.60 -20.17
N ASP A 46 -24.36 20.28 -20.57
CA ASP A 46 -24.06 19.84 -21.94
C ASP A 46 -24.54 18.39 -22.18
N GLU A 47 -24.97 17.64 -21.15
CA GLU A 47 -25.50 16.28 -21.31
C GLU A 47 -26.79 16.26 -22.14
N GLY A 48 -26.86 15.40 -23.15
CA GLY A 48 -28.06 15.27 -23.97
C GLY A 48 -27.86 14.62 -25.33
N VAL A 49 -28.94 14.57 -26.10
CA VAL A 49 -28.95 14.00 -27.46
C VAL A 49 -28.76 15.11 -28.49
N TYR A 50 -27.60 15.10 -29.13
CA TYR A 50 -27.22 16.01 -30.19
C TYR A 50 -27.59 15.48 -31.56
N ARG A 51 -27.97 16.37 -32.47
CA ARG A 51 -28.22 16.05 -33.89
C ARG A 51 -27.16 16.71 -34.76
N CYS A 52 -26.33 15.89 -35.40
CA CYS A 52 -25.44 16.33 -36.47
C CYS A 52 -26.19 16.25 -37.80
N ARG A 53 -26.41 17.39 -38.45
CA ARG A 53 -27.02 17.50 -39.77
C ARG A 53 -25.96 18.00 -40.76
N VAL A 54 -25.77 17.28 -41.86
CA VAL A 54 -24.83 17.64 -42.92
C VAL A 54 -25.59 17.74 -44.24
N ASP A 55 -25.64 18.93 -44.82
CA ASP A 55 -26.26 19.20 -46.11
C ASP A 55 -25.18 19.23 -47.21
N PHE A 56 -25.40 18.49 -48.31
CA PHE A 56 -24.51 18.44 -49.46
C PHE A 56 -25.15 19.14 -50.67
N GLN A 57 -24.34 19.58 -51.63
CA GLN A 57 -24.85 20.23 -52.83
C GLN A 57 -25.58 19.26 -53.77
N ASN A 58 -24.97 18.09 -54.01
CA ASN A 58 -25.46 17.10 -54.99
C ASN A 58 -25.82 15.74 -54.37
N SER A 59 -25.92 15.68 -53.03
CA SER A 59 -26.21 14.44 -52.29
C SER A 59 -27.25 14.69 -51.20
N PRO A 60 -28.02 13.67 -50.78
CA PRO A 60 -29.00 13.83 -49.71
C PRO A 60 -28.37 14.27 -48.38
N THR A 61 -29.11 15.09 -47.63
CA THR A 61 -28.76 15.50 -46.26
C THR A 61 -28.59 14.27 -45.37
N ARG A 62 -27.45 14.18 -44.68
CA ARG A 62 -27.19 13.15 -43.67
C ARG A 62 -27.51 13.67 -42.28
N ASN A 63 -28.09 12.80 -41.46
CA ASN A 63 -28.43 13.11 -40.08
C ASN A 63 -27.91 12.00 -39.17
N HIS A 64 -27.20 12.38 -38.12
CA HIS A 64 -26.71 11.49 -37.08
C HIS A 64 -27.17 12.02 -35.72
N ARG A 65 -27.58 11.11 -34.83
CA ARG A 65 -27.86 11.43 -33.43
C ARG A 65 -26.72 10.92 -32.56
N ILE A 66 -26.26 11.74 -31.64
CA ILE A 66 -25.15 11.45 -30.73
C ILE A 66 -25.66 11.68 -29.32
N ASN A 67 -25.53 10.68 -28.45
CA ASN A 67 -25.82 10.85 -27.03
C ASN A 67 -24.52 11.24 -26.31
N LEU A 68 -24.48 12.47 -25.78
CA LEU A 68 -23.37 12.95 -24.95
C LEU A 68 -23.74 12.74 -23.49
N THR A 69 -22.99 11.88 -22.80
CA THR A 69 -23.10 11.67 -21.36
C THR A 69 -21.93 12.33 -20.66
N VAL A 70 -22.19 13.11 -19.62
CA VAL A 70 -21.16 13.85 -18.89
C VAL A 70 -20.84 13.14 -17.59
N THR A 71 -19.59 12.70 -17.44
CA THR A 71 -19.12 12.00 -16.24
C THR A 71 -18.37 12.94 -15.30
N VAL A 72 -18.62 12.84 -14.01
CA VAL A 72 -17.89 13.58 -12.97
C VAL A 72 -17.03 12.61 -12.19
N PRO A 73 -15.69 12.72 -12.15
CA PRO A 73 -14.85 11.85 -11.35
C PRO A 73 -15.14 11.97 -9.84
N PRO A 74 -14.90 10.92 -9.04
CA PRO A 74 -14.94 11.04 -7.58
C PRO A 74 -13.86 12.00 -7.08
N HIS A 75 -14.16 12.78 -6.05
CA HIS A 75 -13.27 13.87 -5.57
C HIS A 75 -12.64 13.59 -4.21
N GLN A 76 -13.13 12.60 -3.45
CA GLN A 76 -12.59 12.28 -2.13
C GLN A 76 -12.62 10.77 -1.87
N ILE A 77 -11.55 10.27 -1.23
CA ILE A 77 -11.40 8.89 -0.77
C ILE A 77 -10.84 8.89 0.65
N MET A 78 -11.52 8.19 1.56
CA MET A 78 -11.15 8.04 2.97
C MET A 78 -11.22 6.56 3.36
N VAL A 79 -10.41 6.16 4.34
CA VAL A 79 -10.41 4.77 4.82
C VAL A 79 -10.53 4.78 6.33
N TYR A 80 -11.44 4.00 6.88
CA TYR A 80 -11.68 3.89 8.31
C TYR A 80 -11.37 2.50 8.84
N ASP A 81 -10.89 2.41 10.09
CA ASP A 81 -10.73 1.14 10.80
C ASP A 81 -12.07 0.62 11.36
N ALA A 82 -12.03 -0.53 12.04
CA ALA A 82 -13.21 -1.12 12.70
C ALA A 82 -13.92 -0.17 13.69
N SER A 83 -13.20 0.79 14.27
CA SER A 83 -13.71 1.77 15.23
C SER A 83 -14.19 3.07 14.59
N GLY A 84 -14.11 3.17 13.25
CA GLY A 84 -14.52 4.37 12.50
C GLY A 84 -13.47 5.49 12.51
N ARG A 85 -12.22 5.22 12.92
CA ARG A 85 -11.14 6.21 12.88
C ARG A 85 -10.51 6.25 11.50
N ASP A 86 -10.20 7.45 11.01
CA ASP A 86 -9.49 7.62 9.74
C ASP A 86 -8.10 6.97 9.81
N VAL A 87 -7.77 6.20 8.79
CA VAL A 87 -6.51 5.48 8.65
C VAL A 87 -5.65 6.23 7.65
N ALA A 88 -4.77 7.09 8.19
CA ALA A 88 -3.87 7.93 7.41
C ALA A 88 -2.60 7.17 6.97
N GLY A 89 -2.78 6.16 6.12
CA GLY A 89 -1.68 5.52 5.37
C GLY A 89 -1.08 4.25 5.99
N ALA A 90 -1.30 3.98 7.28
CA ALA A 90 -0.89 2.73 7.91
C ALA A 90 -1.89 2.27 8.98
N VAL A 91 -2.01 0.96 9.17
CA VAL A 91 -2.81 0.33 10.21
C VAL A 91 -1.95 -0.62 11.04
N GLY A 92 -2.07 -0.52 12.37
CA GLY A 92 -1.30 -1.29 13.33
C GLY A 92 -0.84 -0.45 14.53
N PRO A 93 0.12 -0.95 15.33
CA PRO A 93 0.80 -2.23 15.16
C PRO A 93 -0.11 -3.44 15.44
N LEU A 94 -0.12 -4.41 14.52
CA LEU A 94 -0.86 -5.67 14.62
C LEU A 94 0.00 -6.81 15.14
N LEU A 95 -0.62 -7.79 15.78
CA LEU A 95 -0.02 -9.08 16.12
C LEU A 95 -0.35 -10.12 15.03
N GLU A 96 0.44 -11.19 14.98
CA GLU A 96 0.12 -12.33 14.13
C GLU A 96 -1.19 -12.99 14.60
N GLY A 97 -2.09 -13.24 13.66
CA GLY A 97 -3.43 -13.76 13.95
C GLY A 97 -4.48 -12.68 14.24
N ASP A 98 -4.12 -11.40 14.29
CA ASP A 98 -5.11 -10.32 14.40
C ASP A 98 -6.06 -10.28 13.20
N ASN A 99 -7.27 -9.79 13.44
CA ASN A 99 -8.24 -9.52 12.39
C ASN A 99 -8.25 -8.02 12.08
N ILE A 100 -8.23 -7.66 10.80
CA ILE A 100 -8.34 -6.26 10.36
C ILE A 100 -9.64 -6.04 9.63
N VAL A 101 -10.16 -4.83 9.79
CA VAL A 101 -11.31 -4.33 9.07
C VAL A 101 -10.97 -2.94 8.57
N LEU A 102 -11.11 -2.73 7.26
CA LEU A 102 -10.92 -1.45 6.60
C LEU A 102 -12.15 -1.11 5.76
N THR A 103 -12.74 0.06 5.99
CA THR A 103 -13.87 0.54 5.21
C THR A 103 -13.42 1.72 4.36
N CYS A 104 -13.45 1.55 3.04
CA CYS A 104 -13.15 2.64 2.12
C CYS A 104 -14.43 3.40 1.79
N GLU A 105 -14.44 4.70 2.01
CA GLU A 105 -15.52 5.61 1.67
C GLU A 105 -15.09 6.56 0.56
N VAL A 106 -15.87 6.61 -0.52
CA VAL A 106 -15.61 7.45 -1.69
C VAL A 106 -16.77 8.40 -1.85
N ARG A 107 -16.47 9.70 -2.01
CA ARG A 107 -17.48 10.74 -2.20
C ARG A 107 -17.40 11.36 -3.60
N GLY A 108 -18.58 11.64 -4.13
CA GLY A 108 -18.78 12.12 -5.49
C GLY A 108 -18.69 11.01 -6.52
N GLY A 109 -18.73 11.41 -7.79
CA GLY A 109 -18.88 10.49 -8.91
C GLY A 109 -20.26 10.60 -9.55
N ARG A 110 -20.29 10.81 -10.87
CA ARG A 110 -21.47 10.63 -11.70
C ARG A 110 -21.07 9.87 -12.98
N PRO A 111 -21.53 8.63 -13.20
CA PRO A 111 -22.32 7.80 -12.29
C PRO A 111 -21.56 7.43 -11.00
N ASP A 112 -22.25 6.78 -10.06
CA ASP A 112 -21.64 6.30 -8.82
C ASP A 112 -20.39 5.45 -9.12
N PRO A 113 -19.28 5.67 -8.38
CA PRO A 113 -18.03 4.99 -8.65
C PRO A 113 -18.08 3.53 -8.19
N ILE A 114 -17.35 2.70 -8.92
CA ILE A 114 -17.01 1.34 -8.49
C ILE A 114 -15.81 1.44 -7.55
N VAL A 115 -15.96 0.90 -6.34
CA VAL A 115 -14.94 0.90 -5.30
C VAL A 115 -14.46 -0.52 -5.05
N ASN A 116 -13.14 -0.75 -5.10
CA ASN A 116 -12.53 -2.06 -4.97
C ASN A 116 -11.25 -2.01 -4.14
N TRP A 117 -11.00 -3.08 -3.38
CA TRP A 117 -9.72 -3.30 -2.71
C TRP A 117 -8.74 -4.11 -3.54
N PHE A 118 -7.46 -3.79 -3.37
CA PHE A 118 -6.34 -4.46 -4.01
C PHE A 118 -5.24 -4.78 -3.00
N ASN A 119 -4.57 -5.91 -3.21
CA ASN A 119 -3.27 -6.22 -2.60
C ASN A 119 -2.23 -6.26 -3.72
N GLY A 120 -1.34 -5.27 -3.77
CA GLY A 120 -0.48 -5.06 -4.94
C GLY A 120 -1.32 -4.81 -6.21
N THR A 121 -1.22 -5.70 -7.19
CA THR A 121 -2.00 -5.64 -8.44
C THR A 121 -3.26 -6.52 -8.41
N GLN A 122 -3.41 -7.37 -7.39
CA GLN A 122 -4.51 -8.32 -7.30
C GLN A 122 -5.75 -7.66 -6.70
N LYS A 123 -6.88 -7.69 -7.42
CA LYS A 123 -8.20 -7.32 -6.87
C LYS A 123 -8.60 -8.34 -5.80
N LEU A 124 -9.04 -7.85 -4.64
CA LEU A 124 -9.54 -8.67 -3.56
C LEU A 124 -11.04 -8.93 -3.72
N ASN A 125 -11.49 -10.11 -3.31
CA ASN A 125 -12.89 -10.51 -3.37
C ASN A 125 -13.68 -9.90 -2.19
N THR A 126 -13.99 -8.62 -2.30
CA THR A 126 -14.73 -7.82 -1.30
C THR A 126 -16.13 -7.42 -1.79
N GLY A 127 -16.60 -8.05 -2.88
CA GLY A 127 -17.72 -7.55 -3.66
C GLY A 127 -17.37 -6.26 -4.40
N ASP A 128 -18.37 -5.63 -5.01
CA ASP A 128 -18.24 -4.26 -5.51
C ASP A 128 -18.73 -3.29 -4.42
N GLY A 129 -18.32 -2.02 -4.51
CA GLY A 129 -18.77 -0.99 -3.58
C GLY A 129 -20.29 -0.82 -3.57
N GLU A 130 -20.83 -0.59 -2.37
CA GLU A 130 -22.25 -0.34 -2.11
C GLU A 130 -22.50 1.17 -2.09
N SER A 131 -23.48 1.64 -2.88
CA SER A 131 -23.91 3.04 -2.84
C SER A 131 -24.76 3.27 -1.59
N MET A 132 -24.31 4.19 -0.74
CA MET A 132 -24.99 4.60 0.49
C MET A 132 -25.97 5.76 0.24
N GLY A 133 -26.16 6.16 -1.03
CA GLY A 133 -26.87 7.37 -1.41
C GLY A 133 -26.04 8.64 -1.18
N ARG A 134 -26.59 9.81 -1.58
CA ARG A 134 -25.94 11.13 -1.47
C ARG A 134 -24.53 11.17 -2.11
N HIS A 135 -24.30 10.43 -3.20
CA HIS A 135 -23.00 10.29 -3.87
C HIS A 135 -21.89 9.76 -2.96
N VAL A 136 -22.22 8.82 -2.09
CA VAL A 136 -21.25 8.11 -1.26
C VAL A 136 -21.28 6.63 -1.62
N THR A 137 -20.13 6.06 -1.96
CA THR A 137 -19.97 4.62 -2.18
C THR A 137 -18.94 4.07 -1.21
N THR A 138 -19.26 2.95 -0.56
CA THR A 138 -18.39 2.31 0.42
C THR A 138 -18.05 0.89 0.02
N ASN A 139 -16.83 0.43 0.34
CA ASN A 139 -16.48 -0.98 0.22
C ASN A 139 -15.62 -1.43 1.40
N ARG A 140 -15.98 -2.57 1.99
CA ARG A 140 -15.41 -3.09 3.23
C ARG A 140 -14.49 -4.27 2.97
N LEU A 141 -13.26 -4.18 3.48
CA LEU A 141 -12.28 -5.25 3.49
C LEU A 141 -12.17 -5.83 4.89
N GLU A 142 -12.33 -7.14 4.99
CA GLU A 142 -12.04 -7.91 6.20
C GLU A 142 -10.92 -8.91 5.90
N VAL A 143 -9.86 -8.90 6.70
CA VAL A 143 -8.81 -9.91 6.63
C VAL A 143 -8.69 -10.56 7.99
N LEU A 144 -8.95 -11.85 8.03
CA LEU A 144 -8.91 -12.65 9.24
C LEU A 144 -7.53 -13.30 9.41
N ASN A 145 -7.09 -13.48 10.65
CA ASN A 145 -5.86 -14.17 11.02
C ASN A 145 -4.65 -13.68 10.22
N ILE A 146 -4.32 -12.40 10.35
CA ILE A 146 -3.28 -11.77 9.54
C ILE A 146 -1.92 -12.49 9.74
N PRO A 147 -1.28 -12.97 8.67
CA PRO A 147 -0.03 -13.73 8.81
C PRO A 147 1.15 -12.80 9.03
N ARG A 148 2.23 -13.32 9.62
CA ARG A 148 3.52 -12.62 9.73
C ARG A 148 4.04 -12.04 8.41
N THR A 149 3.77 -12.70 7.28
CA THR A 149 4.18 -12.26 5.94
C THR A 149 3.44 -11.01 5.47
N ALA A 150 2.40 -10.57 6.19
CA ALA A 150 1.69 -9.34 5.92
C ALA A 150 2.45 -8.07 6.32
N LEU A 151 3.58 -8.19 7.02
CA LEU A 151 4.43 -7.05 7.36
C LEU A 151 4.76 -6.23 6.10
N ASN A 152 4.46 -4.93 6.15
CA ASN A 152 4.65 -3.98 5.05
C ASN A 152 3.82 -4.26 3.77
N ILE A 153 2.91 -5.24 3.77
CA ILE A 153 1.89 -5.35 2.73
C ILE A 153 1.06 -4.07 2.72
N THR A 154 0.72 -3.60 1.52
CA THR A 154 -0.09 -2.39 1.35
C THR A 154 -1.40 -2.75 0.66
N TYR A 155 -2.51 -2.58 1.38
CA TYR A 155 -3.84 -2.65 0.81
C TYR A 155 -4.19 -1.32 0.16
N ARG A 156 -4.78 -1.38 -1.03
CA ARG A 156 -5.12 -0.20 -1.81
C ARG A 156 -6.60 -0.20 -2.13
N CYS A 157 -7.32 0.80 -1.65
CA CYS A 157 -8.66 1.08 -2.15
C CYS A 157 -8.56 1.92 -3.42
N ARG A 158 -9.29 1.53 -4.46
CA ARG A 158 -9.29 2.19 -5.77
C ARG A 158 -10.72 2.45 -6.21
N ALA A 159 -10.98 3.65 -6.71
CA ALA A 159 -12.30 4.07 -7.13
C ALA A 159 -12.29 4.72 -8.52
N PHE A 160 -13.21 4.30 -9.38
CA PHE A 160 -13.41 4.87 -10.71
C PHE A 160 -14.88 4.80 -11.11
N ASN A 161 -15.32 5.76 -11.91
CA ASN A 161 -16.63 5.74 -12.56
C ASN A 161 -16.55 5.91 -14.08
N THR A 162 -15.34 6.08 -14.63
CA THR A 162 -15.08 6.21 -16.06
C THR A 162 -13.69 5.68 -16.39
N LYS A 163 -13.46 5.37 -17.67
CA LYS A 163 -12.14 4.99 -18.21
C LYS A 163 -11.37 6.19 -18.78
N LEU A 164 -11.99 7.38 -18.79
CA LEU A 164 -11.41 8.60 -19.37
C LEU A 164 -10.34 9.25 -18.50
N VAL A 165 -10.39 9.01 -17.19
CA VAL A 165 -9.40 9.53 -16.23
C VAL A 165 -8.85 8.39 -15.36
N PRO A 166 -7.63 8.54 -14.83
CA PRO A 166 -7.12 7.60 -13.85
C PRO A 166 -8.02 7.54 -12.60
N PRO A 167 -8.22 6.34 -12.02
CA PRO A 167 -8.88 6.18 -10.73
C PRO A 167 -8.16 6.93 -9.62
N ILE A 168 -8.92 7.37 -8.62
CA ILE A 168 -8.36 7.78 -7.34
C ILE A 168 -8.07 6.54 -6.48
N GLU A 169 -7.03 6.63 -5.65
CA GLU A 169 -6.62 5.51 -4.80
C GLU A 169 -6.10 5.98 -3.44
N ARG A 170 -6.26 5.12 -2.44
CA ARG A 170 -5.73 5.30 -1.08
C ARG A 170 -5.03 4.01 -0.65
N SER A 171 -3.79 4.13 -0.21
CA SER A 171 -2.93 3.01 0.17
C SER A 171 -2.74 2.96 1.68
N ILE A 172 -2.89 1.78 2.26
CA ILE A 172 -2.81 1.50 3.70
C ILE A 172 -1.79 0.40 3.93
N ARG A 173 -0.65 0.74 4.55
CA ARG A 173 0.42 -0.19 4.88
C ARG A 173 0.12 -0.91 6.20
N ILE A 174 0.41 -2.20 6.23
CA ILE A 174 0.29 -3.02 7.43
C ILE A 174 1.56 -2.86 8.28
N GLU A 175 1.37 -2.47 9.54
CA GLU A 175 2.42 -2.45 10.56
C GLU A 175 2.17 -3.56 11.57
N MET A 176 3.23 -4.28 11.94
CA MET A 176 3.12 -5.41 12.85
C MET A 176 4.17 -5.36 13.95
N LEU A 177 3.84 -5.95 15.09
CA LEU A 177 4.80 -6.37 16.11
C LEU A 177 4.97 -7.88 16.02
N LEU A 178 6.21 -8.30 15.79
CA LEU A 178 6.52 -9.70 15.55
C LEU A 178 7.56 -10.18 16.56
N SER A 179 7.30 -11.32 17.17
CA SER A 179 8.26 -12.01 18.03
C SER A 179 9.41 -12.62 17.21
N PRO A 180 10.59 -12.83 17.82
CA PRO A 180 11.67 -13.57 17.18
C PRO A 180 11.19 -14.96 16.75
N THR A 181 11.60 -15.40 15.56
CA THR A 181 11.33 -16.76 15.07
C THR A 181 12.45 -17.73 15.40
N SER A 182 13.66 -17.21 15.64
CA SER A 182 14.81 -18.02 16.02
C SER A 182 15.85 -17.20 16.77
N VAL A 183 16.54 -17.89 17.67
CA VAL A 183 17.72 -17.44 18.40
C VAL A 183 18.72 -18.59 18.32
N ASN A 184 19.89 -18.33 17.73
CA ASN A 184 20.90 -19.35 17.52
C ASN A 184 22.27 -18.81 17.93
N LEU A 185 22.96 -19.57 18.78
CA LEU A 185 24.32 -19.30 19.18
C LEU A 185 25.28 -20.04 18.24
N THR A 186 26.16 -19.30 17.58
CA THR A 186 27.18 -19.83 16.66
C THR A 186 28.55 -19.88 17.32
N ASN A 187 29.50 -20.58 16.69
CA ASN A 187 30.84 -20.86 17.23
C ASN A 187 30.82 -21.61 18.57
N LYS A 188 29.86 -22.51 18.78
CA LYS A 188 29.82 -23.38 19.96
C LYS A 188 31.03 -24.32 19.95
N LEU A 189 32.02 -24.03 20.79
CA LEU A 189 33.18 -24.88 20.99
C LEU A 189 32.89 -25.96 22.03
N LYS A 190 33.54 -27.13 21.88
CA LYS A 190 33.41 -28.23 22.85
C LYS A 190 34.21 -28.02 24.13
N VAL A 191 35.29 -27.23 24.04
CA VAL A 191 36.25 -26.97 25.11
C VAL A 191 36.76 -25.54 24.97
N PHE A 192 36.99 -24.90 26.11
CA PHE A 192 37.54 -23.56 26.24
C PHE A 192 38.81 -23.62 27.10
N SER A 193 39.89 -22.97 26.68
CA SER A 193 41.10 -22.83 27.48
C SER A 193 40.99 -21.59 28.37
N SER A 194 41.23 -21.75 29.66
CA SER A 194 41.25 -20.64 30.61
C SER A 194 42.20 -19.52 30.14
N GLY A 195 41.78 -18.26 30.26
CA GLY A 195 42.60 -17.09 29.90
C GLY A 195 42.75 -16.81 28.40
N THR A 196 42.25 -17.68 27.51
CA THR A 196 42.25 -17.43 26.06
C THR A 196 40.98 -16.65 25.65
N GLN A 197 41.10 -15.71 24.72
CA GLN A 197 39.95 -14.93 24.22
C GLN A 197 39.09 -15.77 23.26
N TYR A 198 37.78 -15.79 23.48
CA TYR A 198 36.82 -16.45 22.59
C TYR A 198 35.69 -15.51 22.18
N ASN A 199 35.12 -15.79 21.00
CA ASN A 199 34.01 -15.05 20.43
C ASN A 199 32.82 -15.98 20.18
N LEU A 200 31.71 -15.73 20.88
CA LEU A 200 30.43 -16.39 20.63
C LEU A 200 29.47 -15.38 20.02
N THR A 201 28.78 -15.77 18.95
CA THR A 201 27.84 -14.88 18.28
C THR A 201 26.43 -15.43 18.42
N CYS A 202 25.53 -14.62 18.96
CA CYS A 202 24.10 -14.91 19.00
C CYS A 202 23.43 -14.23 17.80
N VAL A 203 22.69 -15.02 17.02
CA VAL A 203 21.95 -14.55 15.84
C VAL A 203 20.47 -14.66 16.13
N VAL A 204 19.78 -13.52 16.11
CA VAL A 204 18.33 -13.45 16.33
C VAL A 204 17.66 -12.97 15.05
N ALA A 205 16.63 -13.70 14.63
CA ALA A 205 15.89 -13.40 13.41
C ALA A 205 14.40 -13.20 13.68
N GLY A 206 13.80 -12.33 12.87
CA GLY A 206 12.35 -12.23 12.76
C GLY A 206 11.65 -11.33 13.78
N SER A 207 12.35 -10.67 14.70
CA SER A 207 11.70 -9.69 15.58
C SER A 207 11.35 -8.43 14.79
N VAL A 208 10.17 -7.83 15.03
CA VAL A 208 9.82 -6.49 14.53
C VAL A 208 9.17 -5.67 15.65
N PRO A 209 9.78 -4.56 16.10
CA PRO A 209 11.10 -4.08 15.70
C PRO A 209 12.21 -5.06 16.12
N ASP A 210 13.43 -4.81 15.61
CA ASP A 210 14.61 -5.56 16.01
C ASP A 210 14.78 -5.57 17.53
N THR A 211 15.31 -6.68 18.05
CA THR A 211 15.42 -6.95 19.47
C THR A 211 16.80 -6.63 20.03
N GLU A 212 16.85 -6.23 21.30
CA GLU A 212 18.09 -6.22 22.07
C GLU A 212 18.40 -7.64 22.60
N ILE A 213 19.60 -8.13 22.28
CA ILE A 213 20.06 -9.46 22.69
C ILE A 213 20.66 -9.39 24.10
N ARG A 214 20.13 -10.20 25.01
CA ARG A 214 20.59 -10.27 26.40
C ARG A 214 21.44 -11.50 26.63
N TRP A 215 22.64 -11.29 27.17
CA TRP A 215 23.54 -12.37 27.57
C TRP A 215 23.46 -12.62 29.06
N THR A 216 23.32 -13.89 29.45
CA THR A 216 23.30 -14.29 30.86
C THR A 216 24.15 -15.53 31.08
N GLN A 217 24.74 -15.64 32.27
CA GLN A 217 25.43 -16.83 32.74
C GLN A 217 24.80 -17.25 34.06
N ASN A 218 24.33 -18.49 34.16
CA ASN A 218 23.55 -18.98 35.31
C ASN A 218 22.39 -18.04 35.70
N ASN A 219 21.64 -17.57 34.70
CA ASN A 219 20.50 -16.64 34.83
C ASN A 219 20.84 -15.25 35.38
N ARG A 220 22.13 -14.87 35.46
CA ARG A 220 22.55 -13.51 35.82
C ARG A 220 23.12 -12.80 34.59
N PRO A 221 22.94 -11.47 34.45
CA PRO A 221 23.52 -10.71 33.34
C PRO A 221 25.03 -10.95 33.25
N PHE A 222 25.51 -11.36 32.08
CA PHE A 222 26.93 -11.55 31.84
C PHE A 222 27.60 -10.18 31.64
N LYS A 223 28.61 -9.87 32.46
CA LYS A 223 29.27 -8.55 32.47
C LYS A 223 30.76 -8.60 32.12
N ARG A 224 31.37 -9.80 32.05
CA ARG A 224 32.82 -9.99 31.87
C ARG A 224 33.18 -10.19 30.39
N GLY A 225 33.10 -9.14 29.59
CA GLY A 225 33.45 -9.21 28.16
C GLY A 225 33.01 -7.97 27.41
N THR A 226 33.22 -7.96 26.10
CA THR A 226 32.75 -6.90 25.20
C THR A 226 31.66 -7.43 24.28
N LEU A 227 30.63 -6.61 24.05
CA LEU A 227 29.52 -6.91 23.17
C LEU A 227 29.59 -6.02 21.94
N THR A 228 29.55 -6.64 20.76
CA THR A 228 29.42 -5.93 19.49
C THR A 228 28.12 -6.36 18.83
N THR A 229 27.24 -5.40 18.54
CA THR A 229 25.95 -5.67 17.90
C THR A 229 25.94 -5.12 16.47
N THR A 230 25.54 -5.95 15.51
CA THR A 230 25.35 -5.57 14.12
C THR A 230 24.00 -6.05 13.60
N GLN A 231 23.49 -5.38 12.57
CA GLN A 231 22.21 -5.71 11.94
C GLN A 231 22.44 -5.95 10.45
N SER A 232 21.92 -7.05 9.92
CA SER A 232 22.00 -7.37 8.49
C SER A 232 20.83 -8.25 8.07
N ASN A 233 20.17 -7.90 6.97
CA ASN A 233 19.10 -8.69 6.34
C ASN A 233 17.99 -9.12 7.32
N GLY A 234 17.52 -8.22 8.20
CA GLY A 234 16.45 -8.52 9.17
C GLY A 234 16.87 -9.48 10.29
N ARG A 235 18.18 -9.57 10.56
CA ARG A 235 18.77 -10.33 11.66
C ARG A 235 19.65 -9.42 12.50
N VAL A 236 19.61 -9.64 13.81
CA VAL A 236 20.47 -9.00 14.79
C VAL A 236 21.55 -9.99 15.20
N PHE A 237 22.80 -9.57 15.13
CA PHE A 237 23.96 -10.34 15.54
C PHE A 237 24.56 -9.67 16.77
N SER A 238 24.71 -10.40 17.86
CA SER A 238 25.45 -9.94 19.04
C SER A 238 26.63 -10.87 19.26
N THR A 239 27.85 -10.35 19.15
CA THR A 239 29.07 -11.10 19.40
C THR A 239 29.59 -10.75 20.78
N LEU A 240 29.67 -11.75 21.66
CA LEU A 240 30.31 -11.69 22.95
C LEU A 240 31.76 -12.14 22.84
N SER A 241 32.68 -11.23 23.16
CA SER A 241 34.10 -11.51 23.29
C SER A 241 34.50 -11.57 24.76
N PHE A 242 35.03 -12.69 25.23
CA PHE A 242 35.33 -12.91 26.65
C PHE A 242 36.50 -13.88 26.87
N HIS A 243 37.04 -13.87 28.09
CA HIS A 243 38.12 -14.76 28.52
C HIS A 243 37.58 -15.70 29.62
N PRO A 244 37.31 -16.98 29.31
CA PRO A 244 36.81 -17.95 30.27
C PRO A 244 37.75 -18.09 31.47
N GLN A 245 37.17 -18.19 32.67
CA GLN A 245 37.88 -18.46 33.91
C GLN A 245 37.63 -19.91 34.36
N PRO A 246 38.50 -20.50 35.21
CA PRO A 246 38.27 -21.85 35.74
C PRO A 246 36.95 -21.97 36.50
N GLU A 247 36.48 -20.88 37.13
CA GLU A 247 35.18 -20.85 37.83
C GLU A 247 33.96 -20.90 36.88
N ASP A 248 34.18 -20.70 35.58
CA ASP A 248 33.12 -20.74 34.58
C ASP A 248 32.81 -22.18 34.11
N ASP A 249 33.63 -23.16 34.50
CA ASP A 249 33.41 -24.56 34.13
C ASP A 249 32.06 -25.09 34.65
N GLY A 250 31.33 -25.78 33.77
CA GLY A 250 29.99 -26.29 34.03
C GLY A 250 28.88 -25.23 34.08
N THR A 251 29.19 -23.93 33.93
CA THR A 251 28.18 -22.87 33.91
C THR A 251 27.47 -22.78 32.56
N LEU A 252 26.22 -22.31 32.58
CA LEU A 252 25.39 -22.18 31.38
C LEU A 252 25.40 -20.73 30.89
N LEU A 253 26.04 -20.50 29.75
CA LEU A 253 25.99 -19.22 29.05
C LEU A 253 24.82 -19.22 28.06
N LYS A 254 23.92 -18.25 28.19
CA LYS A 254 22.72 -18.10 27.39
C LYS A 254 22.70 -16.76 26.67
N CYS A 255 22.17 -16.75 25.45
CA CYS A 255 21.71 -15.54 24.79
C CYS A 255 20.21 -15.61 24.57
N ALA A 256 19.51 -14.52 24.85
CA ALA A 256 18.06 -14.41 24.68
C ALA A 256 17.71 -13.21 23.79
N GLY A 257 16.80 -13.43 22.85
CA GLY A 257 16.20 -12.39 22.01
C GLY A 257 14.72 -12.25 22.34
N SER A 258 14.25 -11.01 22.54
CA SER A 258 12.85 -10.71 22.85
C SER A 258 12.42 -9.40 22.22
N ASN A 259 11.25 -9.37 21.59
CA ASN A 259 10.71 -8.11 21.09
C ASN A 259 10.44 -7.16 22.28
N PRO A 260 10.97 -5.92 22.26
CA PRO A 260 10.84 -5.00 23.40
C PRO A 260 9.39 -4.62 23.72
N ARG A 261 8.48 -4.75 22.75
CA ARG A 261 7.04 -4.53 22.92
C ARG A 261 6.24 -5.82 23.15
N LEU A 262 6.87 -7.00 22.98
CA LEU A 262 6.28 -8.32 23.25
C LEU A 262 7.26 -9.20 24.06
N PRO A 263 7.57 -8.84 25.32
CA PRO A 263 8.62 -9.52 26.09
C PRO A 263 8.25 -10.95 26.53
N ILE A 264 6.96 -11.32 26.49
CA ILE A 264 6.47 -12.64 26.95
C ILE A 264 6.89 -13.79 26.00
N SER A 265 7.36 -13.47 24.79
CA SER A 265 7.75 -14.44 23.76
C SER A 265 9.27 -14.42 23.51
N ALA A 266 10.08 -14.40 24.56
CA ALA A 266 11.53 -14.48 24.43
C ALA A 266 11.95 -15.88 23.95
N LEU A 267 12.87 -15.94 23.00
CA LEU A 267 13.56 -17.16 22.61
C LEU A 267 14.99 -17.10 23.14
N GLU A 268 15.56 -18.26 23.48
CA GLU A 268 16.93 -18.36 23.98
C GLU A 268 17.67 -19.55 23.38
N ASP A 269 18.98 -19.42 23.26
CA ASP A 269 19.90 -20.52 23.00
C ASP A 269 21.06 -20.46 24.00
N SER A 270 21.67 -21.60 24.26
CA SER A 270 22.66 -21.75 25.32
C SER A 270 23.78 -22.72 24.98
N ILE A 271 24.87 -22.61 25.74
CA ILE A 271 26.02 -23.50 25.73
C ILE A 271 26.54 -23.69 27.15
N SER A 272 26.84 -24.94 27.52
CA SER A 272 27.58 -25.25 28.74
C SER A 272 29.06 -24.96 28.51
N LEU A 273 29.67 -24.14 29.36
CA LEU A 273 31.10 -23.88 29.30
C LEU A 273 31.86 -25.09 29.87
N ASN A 274 32.79 -25.63 29.09
CA ASN A 274 33.72 -26.68 29.49
C ASN A 274 35.12 -26.08 29.46
N VAL A 275 35.61 -25.63 30.62
CA VAL A 275 36.83 -24.83 30.73
C VAL A 275 37.96 -25.67 31.29
N ILE A 276 39.02 -25.84 30.50
CA ILE A 276 40.24 -26.52 30.93
C ILE A 276 41.29 -25.50 31.39
N LEU A 277 42.04 -25.88 32.43
CA LEU A 277 43.21 -25.14 32.86
C LEU A 277 44.29 -25.22 31.79
N GLN A 278 45.00 -24.10 31.62
CA GLN A 278 46.13 -23.98 30.70
C GLN A 278 47.43 -24.38 31.40
#